data_AF-A0A6A4GYG4-F1
#
_entry.id   AF-A0A6A4GYG4-F1
#
_cell.length_a   1.000
_cell.length_b   1.000
_cell.length_c   1.000
_cell.angle_alpha   90.00
_cell.angle_beta   90.00
_cell.angle_gamma   90.00
#
_symmetry.space_group_name_H-M   'P 1'
#
loop_
_entity.id
_entity.type
_entity.pdbx_description
1 polymer ?
#
loop_
_entity_poly.entity_id
_entity_poly.type
_entity_poly.pdbx_seq_one_letter_code
_entity_poly.pdbx_strand_id
1 'polypeptide(L)'
;MEIFMKNIPQDSTKYGLIRRLAYIFHGPGYNHHQPQINFEVYLYKESHWLGMGALTLPDTDIAKRFLQEYGTQDAPKQCVLGGTRMIFSRSRKEPNQDIIKKLAWYKDPNTAEQEEQRTNRAKVGVSNWTTFNLEGPPEILITTRAYDLPEPGFAVIRFPLSFICYILVHHHSPSPDEDLEHFIYFNLYHPSLFKIEKDTLIPTSNERCSHLPLSGHETVASYTSEIICLVCNSAADLPFFRELYHIAQPRPVNAKPDTYNQPIEHHNIFTQAAIDWVADFVCELNWHVAFQVETLVHWQCVDVQEMVSLSISKTCMTWAVLEQTVQSSQHSSVPALRWSS
;
A
#
# COMPACT_ATOMS: atom_id res chain seq x y z
N MET A 1 -26.93 -0.95 23.09
CA MET A 1 -26.50 -1.50 24.41
C MET A 1 -25.40 -2.54 24.21
N GLU A 2 -24.43 -2.65 25.13
CA GLU A 2 -23.39 -3.69 25.11
C GLU A 2 -23.71 -4.85 26.07
N ILE A 3 -23.51 -6.07 25.61
CA ILE A 3 -23.71 -7.33 26.33
C ILE A 3 -22.35 -8.03 26.46
N PHE A 4 -21.98 -8.40 27.68
CA PHE A 4 -20.78 -9.17 27.97
C PHE A 4 -21.04 -10.67 27.81
N MET A 5 -20.14 -11.34 27.10
CA MET A 5 -20.21 -12.77 26.80
C MET A 5 -19.10 -13.53 27.55
N LYS A 6 -19.45 -14.67 28.14
CA LYS A 6 -18.54 -15.58 28.83
C LYS A 6 -18.68 -17.00 28.29
N ASN A 7 -17.64 -17.79 28.54
CA ASN A 7 -17.60 -19.22 28.21
C ASN A 7 -17.72 -19.46 26.69
N ILE A 8 -17.07 -18.60 25.90
CA ILE A 8 -16.92 -18.78 24.46
C ILE A 8 -15.84 -19.86 24.24
N PRO A 9 -16.09 -20.92 23.44
CA PRO A 9 -15.06 -21.91 23.14
C PRO A 9 -13.78 -21.27 22.60
N GLN A 10 -12.62 -21.77 23.04
CA GLN A 10 -11.32 -21.18 22.65
C GLN A 10 -11.02 -21.31 21.16
N ASP A 11 -11.59 -22.31 20.50
CA ASP A 11 -11.48 -22.58 19.06
C ASP A 11 -12.52 -21.79 18.23
N SER A 12 -13.39 -21.00 18.87
CA SER A 12 -14.41 -20.22 18.16
C SER A 12 -13.82 -19.00 17.46
N THR A 13 -14.14 -18.86 16.18
CA THR A 13 -13.84 -17.65 15.40
C THR A 13 -14.90 -16.57 15.62
N LYS A 14 -14.54 -15.29 15.42
CA LYS A 14 -15.48 -14.15 15.42
C LYS A 14 -16.70 -14.45 14.53
N TYR A 15 -16.46 -14.95 13.33
CA TYR A 15 -17.51 -15.25 12.35
C TYR A 15 -18.38 -16.46 12.71
N GLY A 16 -17.80 -17.50 13.32
CA GLY A 16 -18.58 -18.61 13.86
C GLY A 16 -19.58 -18.14 14.92
N LEU A 17 -19.16 -17.23 15.80
CA LEU A 17 -20.01 -16.62 16.80
C LEU A 17 -21.07 -15.70 16.17
N ILE A 18 -20.72 -14.87 15.19
CA ILE A 18 -21.66 -14.01 14.47
C ILE A 18 -22.75 -14.84 13.80
N ARG A 19 -22.40 -15.90 13.05
CA ARG A 19 -23.39 -16.78 12.39
C ARG A 19 -24.35 -17.42 13.41
N ARG A 20 -23.82 -17.85 14.57
CA ARG A 20 -24.65 -18.43 15.63
C ARG A 20 -25.63 -17.43 16.22
N LEU A 21 -25.19 -16.20 16.47
CA LEU A 21 -26.05 -15.13 16.97
C LEU A 21 -27.06 -14.65 15.92
N ALA A 22 -26.67 -14.60 14.64
CA ALA A 22 -27.56 -14.25 13.53
C ALA A 22 -28.73 -15.23 13.44
N TYR A 23 -28.49 -16.54 13.60
CA TYR A 23 -29.55 -17.54 13.67
C TYR A 23 -30.58 -17.26 14.77
N ILE A 24 -30.16 -16.68 15.90
CA ILE A 24 -31.07 -16.30 16.99
C ILE A 24 -31.80 -15.00 16.63
N PHE A 25 -31.07 -13.94 16.28
CA PHE A 25 -31.63 -12.61 16.03
C PHE A 25 -32.49 -12.51 14.77
N HIS A 26 -32.31 -13.43 13.82
CA HIS A 26 -33.14 -13.51 12.61
C HIS A 26 -34.16 -14.65 12.68
N GLY A 27 -34.23 -15.34 13.83
CA GLY A 27 -35.25 -16.33 14.11
C GLY A 27 -36.62 -15.70 14.41
N PRO A 28 -37.69 -16.51 14.45
CA PRO A 28 -39.07 -16.04 14.64
C PRO A 28 -39.30 -15.24 15.93
N GLY A 29 -38.46 -15.45 16.96
CA GLY A 29 -38.53 -14.69 18.22
C GLY A 29 -38.22 -13.19 18.06
N TYR A 30 -37.42 -12.81 17.07
CA TYR A 30 -36.91 -11.44 16.87
C TYR A 30 -37.37 -10.81 15.54
N ASN A 31 -38.16 -11.53 14.75
CA ASN A 31 -38.59 -11.14 13.40
C ASN A 31 -39.52 -9.90 13.33
N HIS A 32 -39.85 -9.31 14.48
CA HIS A 32 -40.71 -8.12 14.55
C HIS A 32 -39.94 -6.83 14.20
N HIS A 33 -38.61 -6.91 14.11
CA HIS A 33 -37.75 -5.80 13.73
C HIS A 33 -37.41 -5.93 12.24
N GLN A 34 -38.08 -5.14 11.39
CA GLN A 34 -37.61 -4.83 10.05
C GLN A 34 -37.02 -3.42 10.06
N PRO A 35 -35.79 -3.20 9.55
CA PRO A 35 -34.91 -4.16 8.86
C PRO A 35 -34.24 -5.19 9.80
N GLN A 36 -33.61 -6.22 9.20
CA GLN A 36 -32.85 -7.25 9.93
C GLN A 36 -31.87 -6.63 10.94
N ILE A 37 -31.84 -7.18 12.15
CA ILE A 37 -30.99 -6.68 13.23
C ILE A 37 -29.53 -6.90 12.84
N ASN A 38 -28.77 -5.81 12.77
CA ASN A 38 -27.31 -5.84 12.66
C ASN A 38 -26.67 -5.73 14.05
N PHE A 39 -25.51 -6.37 14.24
CA PHE A 39 -24.81 -6.38 15.53
C PHE A 39 -23.30 -6.59 15.34
N GLU A 40 -22.51 -6.14 16.30
CA GLU A 40 -21.05 -6.32 16.30
C GLU A 40 -20.63 -7.26 17.42
N VAL A 41 -19.64 -8.11 17.13
CA VAL A 41 -19.02 -9.03 18.09
C VAL A 41 -17.54 -8.69 18.23
N TYR A 42 -17.12 -8.46 19.46
CA TYR A 42 -15.72 -8.27 19.81
C TYR A 42 -15.24 -9.41 20.72
N LEU A 43 -14.20 -10.13 20.31
CA LEU A 43 -13.56 -11.17 21.11
C LEU A 43 -12.31 -10.59 21.79
N TYR A 44 -12.19 -10.76 23.11
CA TYR A 44 -10.99 -10.31 23.82
C TYR A 44 -9.82 -11.25 23.53
N LYS A 45 -8.67 -10.68 23.14
CA LYS A 45 -7.47 -11.45 22.77
C LYS A 45 -6.47 -11.62 23.93
N GLU A 46 -6.67 -10.91 25.03
CA GLU A 46 -5.77 -10.96 26.18
C GLU A 46 -5.94 -12.26 26.98
N SER A 47 -4.84 -12.81 27.49
CA SER A 47 -4.80 -14.13 28.15
C SER A 47 -5.78 -14.29 29.31
N HIS A 48 -5.97 -13.24 30.12
CA HIS A 48 -6.88 -13.26 31.26
C HIS A 48 -8.36 -13.09 30.89
N TRP A 49 -8.67 -12.75 29.63
CA TRP A 49 -10.03 -12.62 29.09
C TRP A 49 -10.34 -13.68 28.02
N LEU A 50 -9.53 -14.73 27.91
CA LEU A 50 -9.79 -15.84 26.99
C LEU A 50 -11.18 -16.44 27.23
N GLY A 51 -11.90 -16.70 26.15
CA GLY A 51 -13.28 -17.18 26.19
C GLY A 51 -14.31 -16.11 26.62
N MET A 52 -13.95 -14.83 26.55
CA MET A 52 -14.85 -13.70 26.82
C MET A 52 -14.93 -12.75 25.61
N GLY A 53 -16.03 -12.01 25.54
CA GLY A 53 -16.26 -11.03 24.47
C GLY A 53 -17.34 -10.03 24.79
N ALA A 54 -17.61 -9.14 23.85
CA ALA A 54 -18.71 -8.18 23.89
C ALA A 54 -19.56 -8.28 22.63
N LEU A 55 -20.88 -8.12 22.81
CA LEU A 55 -21.89 -8.06 21.76
C LEU A 55 -22.54 -6.68 21.84
N THR A 56 -22.48 -5.92 20.76
CA THR A 56 -23.13 -4.61 20.67
C THR A 56 -24.39 -4.72 19.82
N LEU A 57 -25.53 -4.34 20.42
CA LEU A 57 -26.82 -4.27 19.75
C LEU A 57 -27.26 -2.81 19.56
N PRO A 58 -27.94 -2.49 18.44
CA PRO A 58 -28.36 -1.12 18.12
C PRO A 58 -29.47 -0.63 19.05
N ASP A 59 -30.34 -1.54 19.50
CA ASP A 59 -31.49 -1.24 20.34
C ASP A 59 -31.32 -1.83 21.75
N THR A 60 -31.70 -1.05 22.76
CA THR A 60 -31.64 -1.45 24.17
C THR A 60 -32.75 -2.45 24.52
N ASP A 61 -33.91 -2.38 23.90
CA ASP A 61 -35.04 -3.26 24.21
C ASP A 61 -34.83 -4.66 23.61
N ILE A 62 -34.21 -4.74 22.43
CA ILE A 62 -33.71 -6.01 21.86
C ILE A 62 -32.69 -6.64 22.82
N ALA A 63 -31.76 -5.85 23.36
CA ALA A 63 -30.74 -6.34 24.29
C ALA A 63 -31.34 -6.83 25.62
N LYS A 64 -32.31 -6.11 26.20
CA LYS A 64 -33.03 -6.54 27.42
C LYS A 64 -33.76 -7.85 27.19
N ARG A 65 -34.49 -7.96 26.07
CA ARG A 65 -35.21 -9.19 25.72
C ARG A 65 -34.25 -10.36 25.52
N PHE A 66 -33.15 -10.14 24.82
CA PHE A 66 -32.11 -11.15 24.65
C PHE A 66 -31.53 -11.63 25.99
N LEU A 67 -31.25 -10.71 26.91
CA LEU A 67 -30.77 -11.06 28.25
C LEU A 67 -31.82 -11.80 29.09
N GLN A 68 -33.12 -11.52 28.92
CA GLN A 68 -34.18 -12.29 29.59
C GLN A 68 -34.24 -13.73 29.07
N GLU A 69 -34.05 -13.93 27.76
CA GLU A 69 -34.16 -15.25 27.14
C GLU A 69 -32.88 -16.09 27.25
N TYR A 70 -31.69 -15.46 27.24
CA TYR A 70 -30.39 -16.13 27.13
C TYR A 70 -29.34 -15.72 28.19
N GLY A 71 -29.63 -14.74 29.05
CA GLY A 71 -28.64 -14.11 29.93
C GLY A 71 -28.02 -15.04 30.97
N THR A 72 -28.83 -15.49 31.92
CA THR A 72 -28.36 -16.21 33.10
C THR A 72 -28.21 -17.72 32.86
N GLN A 73 -27.57 -18.41 33.81
CA GLN A 73 -27.49 -19.87 33.82
C GLN A 73 -28.88 -20.53 33.90
N ASP A 74 -29.86 -19.83 34.44
CA ASP A 74 -31.26 -20.28 34.55
C ASP A 74 -32.16 -19.72 33.43
N ALA A 75 -31.56 -19.10 32.41
CA ALA A 75 -32.32 -18.55 31.30
C ALA A 75 -33.08 -19.66 30.54
N PRO A 76 -34.31 -19.37 30.07
CA PRO A 76 -35.18 -20.38 29.46
C PRO A 76 -34.63 -20.91 28.13
N LYS A 77 -33.75 -20.17 27.46
CA LYS A 77 -33.08 -20.58 26.22
C LYS A 77 -31.58 -20.62 26.41
N GLN A 78 -30.92 -21.46 25.62
CA GLN A 78 -29.47 -21.65 25.66
C GLN A 78 -28.85 -21.30 24.32
N CYS A 79 -27.74 -20.57 24.34
CA CYS A 79 -26.87 -20.40 23.18
C CYS A 79 -25.64 -21.29 23.33
N VAL A 80 -25.64 -22.39 22.59
CA VAL A 80 -24.53 -23.35 22.57
C VAL A 80 -23.72 -23.15 21.29
N LEU A 81 -22.40 -23.08 21.41
CA LEU A 81 -21.41 -23.03 20.32
C LEU A 81 -20.30 -24.02 20.63
N GLY A 82 -19.93 -24.90 19.69
CA GLY A 82 -18.88 -25.91 19.91
C GLY A 82 -19.13 -26.82 21.13
N GLY A 83 -20.39 -27.16 21.43
CA GLY A 83 -20.75 -27.94 22.63
C GLY A 83 -20.67 -27.19 23.97
N THR A 84 -20.18 -25.94 23.97
CA THR A 84 -20.09 -25.11 25.18
C THR A 84 -21.26 -24.13 25.24
N ARG A 85 -21.88 -24.02 26.42
CA ARG A 85 -22.94 -23.04 26.67
C ARG A 85 -22.33 -21.68 26.99
N MET A 86 -22.64 -20.68 26.17
CA MET A 86 -22.26 -19.30 26.42
C MET A 86 -23.19 -18.64 27.44
N ILE A 87 -22.64 -17.72 28.24
CA ILE A 87 -23.35 -16.96 29.28
C ILE A 87 -23.32 -15.48 28.90
N PHE A 88 -24.46 -14.80 29.00
CA PHE A 88 -24.60 -13.41 28.60
C PHE A 88 -24.99 -12.54 29.80
N SER A 89 -24.35 -11.39 29.94
CA SER A 89 -24.66 -10.47 31.03
C SER A 89 -24.62 -9.05 30.52
N ARG A 90 -25.29 -8.13 31.21
CA ARG A 90 -25.19 -6.71 30.87
C ARG A 90 -23.74 -6.27 31.02
N SER A 91 -23.17 -5.65 29.98
CA SER A 91 -21.83 -5.04 30.09
C SER A 91 -21.87 -3.89 31.09
N ARG A 92 -20.75 -3.68 31.79
CA ARG A 92 -20.53 -2.51 32.64
C ARG A 92 -20.06 -1.29 31.85
N LYS A 93 -19.66 -1.50 30.59
CA LYS A 93 -19.19 -0.46 29.69
C LYS A 93 -20.34 0.05 28.85
N GLU A 94 -20.33 1.35 28.59
CA GLU A 94 -21.18 1.94 27.56
C GLU A 94 -20.70 1.49 26.18
N PRO A 95 -21.61 1.20 25.24
CA PRO A 95 -21.25 0.81 23.88
C PRO A 95 -20.48 1.93 23.18
N ASN A 96 -19.48 1.57 22.40
CA ASN A 96 -18.76 2.52 21.57
C ASN A 96 -19.71 3.12 20.52
N GLN A 97 -19.83 4.46 20.53
CA GLN A 97 -20.73 5.20 19.64
C GLN A 97 -20.40 5.01 18.15
N ASP A 98 -19.14 4.82 17.80
CA ASP A 98 -18.73 4.61 16.41
C ASP A 98 -19.14 3.22 15.91
N ILE A 99 -19.17 2.23 16.80
CA ILE A 99 -19.71 0.91 16.47
C ILE A 99 -21.22 1.04 16.22
N ILE A 100 -21.95 1.75 17.08
CA ILE A 100 -23.40 1.96 16.90
C ILE A 100 -23.70 2.61 15.54
N LYS A 101 -22.94 3.64 15.13
CA LYS A 101 -23.11 4.29 13.82
C LYS A 101 -22.90 3.31 12.66
N LYS A 102 -21.96 2.36 12.78
CA LYS A 102 -21.69 1.34 11.76
C LYS A 102 -22.81 0.29 11.65
N LEU A 103 -23.62 0.11 12.68
CA LEU A 103 -24.70 -0.88 12.71
C LEU A 103 -25.97 -0.43 11.95
N ALA A 104 -25.95 0.70 11.26
CA ALA A 104 -27.11 1.25 10.55
C ALA A 104 -27.64 0.36 9.40
N TRP A 105 -26.78 -0.46 8.79
CA TRP A 105 -27.16 -1.31 7.64
C TRP A 105 -26.71 -2.74 7.85
N TYR A 106 -27.57 -3.71 7.57
CA TYR A 106 -27.26 -5.14 7.69
C TYR A 106 -26.19 -5.57 6.69
N LYS A 107 -25.22 -6.37 7.14
CA LYS A 107 -24.18 -6.98 6.31
C LYS A 107 -24.22 -8.49 6.51
N ASP A 108 -24.29 -9.26 5.42
CA ASP A 108 -24.28 -10.72 5.51
C ASP A 108 -22.98 -11.22 6.17
N PRO A 109 -23.05 -12.14 7.15
CA PRO A 109 -21.87 -12.66 7.84
C PRO A 109 -20.81 -13.26 6.92
N ASN A 110 -21.20 -13.92 5.81
CA ASN A 110 -20.24 -14.53 4.89
C ASN A 110 -19.53 -13.46 4.06
N THR A 111 -20.26 -12.43 3.61
CA THR A 111 -19.67 -11.29 2.90
C THR A 111 -18.71 -10.52 3.79
N ALA A 112 -19.09 -10.27 5.06
CA ALA A 112 -18.22 -9.61 6.04
C ALA A 112 -16.94 -10.42 6.29
N GLU A 113 -17.04 -11.75 6.42
CA GLU A 113 -15.89 -12.63 6.59
C GLU A 113 -14.95 -12.60 5.40
N GLN A 114 -15.48 -12.68 4.18
CA GLN A 114 -14.66 -12.63 2.97
C GLN A 114 -13.91 -11.30 2.86
N GLU A 115 -14.56 -10.17 3.16
CA GLU A 115 -13.92 -8.86 3.13
C GLU A 115 -12.83 -8.70 4.19
N GLU A 116 -13.06 -9.19 5.42
CA GLU A 116 -12.02 -9.22 6.45
C GLU A 116 -10.89 -10.19 6.08
N GLN A 117 -11.19 -11.34 5.47
CA GLN A 117 -10.17 -12.27 4.97
C GLN A 117 -9.35 -11.64 3.83
N ARG A 118 -9.97 -10.91 2.90
CA ARG A 118 -9.25 -10.15 1.86
C ARG A 118 -8.34 -9.09 2.49
N THR A 119 -8.88 -8.32 3.43
CA THR A 119 -8.12 -7.30 4.17
C THR A 119 -6.95 -7.92 4.96
N ASN A 120 -7.16 -9.07 5.59
CA ASN A 120 -6.12 -9.76 6.37
C ASN A 120 -5.09 -10.44 5.47
N ARG A 121 -5.49 -10.96 4.29
CA ARG A 121 -4.55 -11.45 3.26
C ARG A 121 -3.69 -10.31 2.72
N ALA A 122 -4.29 -9.14 2.45
CA ALA A 122 -3.58 -7.93 2.07
C ALA A 122 -2.60 -7.45 3.16
N LYS A 123 -2.94 -7.62 4.44
CA LYS A 123 -2.02 -7.32 5.57
C LYS A 123 -0.87 -8.31 5.74
N VAL A 124 -0.94 -9.51 5.14
CA VAL A 124 0.10 -10.55 5.25
C VAL A 124 1.10 -10.50 4.08
N GLY A 125 0.84 -9.67 3.05
CA GLY A 125 1.82 -9.36 1.99
C GLY A 125 2.47 -7.99 2.22
N VAL A 126 3.80 -8.00 2.42
CA VAL A 126 4.70 -6.83 2.29
C VAL A 126 4.25 -5.54 3.02
N SER A 127 4.55 -5.45 4.31
CA SER A 127 4.52 -4.16 5.00
C SER A 127 5.76 -3.33 4.64
N ASN A 128 5.66 -2.50 3.61
CA ASN A 128 6.51 -1.32 3.46
C ASN A 128 5.98 -0.28 4.45
N TRP A 129 6.76 0.08 5.46
CA TRP A 129 6.39 1.14 6.39
C TRP A 129 7.01 2.43 5.89
N THR A 130 6.20 3.41 5.50
CA THR A 130 6.69 4.77 5.24
C THR A 130 6.68 5.53 6.56
N THR A 131 7.85 5.95 7.04
CA THR A 131 7.98 6.76 8.26
C THR A 131 8.50 8.14 7.88
N PHE A 132 8.04 9.17 8.61
CA PHE A 132 8.47 10.54 8.37
C PHE A 132 9.25 11.03 9.57
N ASN A 133 10.44 11.55 9.33
CA ASN A 133 11.20 12.24 10.36
C ASN A 133 10.89 13.73 10.26
N LEU A 134 10.04 14.23 11.15
CA LEU A 134 9.71 15.65 11.27
C LEU A 134 10.58 16.37 12.31
N GLU A 135 11.47 15.66 13.01
CA GLU A 135 12.38 16.22 14.01
C GLU A 135 13.68 16.77 13.39
N GLY A 136 13.82 16.69 12.06
CA GLY A 136 14.93 17.23 11.26
C GLY A 136 14.46 18.04 10.05
N PRO A 137 15.34 18.37 9.08
CA PRO A 137 14.87 18.88 7.79
C PRO A 137 13.82 17.91 7.24
N PRO A 138 12.69 18.41 6.72
CA PRO A 138 11.57 17.55 6.38
C PRO A 138 11.97 16.59 5.26
N GLU A 139 12.03 15.30 5.57
CA GLU A 139 12.45 14.21 4.68
C GLU A 139 11.36 13.12 4.63
N ILE A 140 11.22 12.49 3.47
CA ILE A 140 10.45 11.24 3.32
C ILE A 140 11.42 10.07 3.48
N LEU A 141 11.08 9.12 4.37
CA LEU A 141 11.76 7.84 4.48
C LEU A 141 10.80 6.74 4.02
N ILE A 142 11.14 6.13 2.88
CA ILE A 142 10.47 4.91 2.44
C ILE A 142 11.34 3.75 2.91
N THR A 143 10.84 2.98 3.87
CA THR A 143 11.55 1.79 4.34
C THR A 143 10.94 0.55 3.71
N THR A 144 11.79 -0.28 3.12
CA THR A 144 11.41 -1.60 2.65
C THR A 144 12.27 -2.65 3.34
N ARG A 145 11.67 -3.77 3.70
CA ARG A 145 12.43 -4.90 4.26
C ARG A 145 13.26 -5.52 3.15
N ALA A 146 14.57 -5.51 3.33
CA ALA A 146 15.47 -6.18 2.41
C ALA A 146 15.58 -7.65 2.83
N TYR A 147 14.72 -8.50 2.27
CA TYR A 147 14.71 -9.94 2.57
C TYR A 147 15.96 -10.67 2.04
N ASP A 148 16.64 -10.06 1.07
CA ASP A 148 17.81 -10.64 0.40
C ASP A 148 19.14 -10.33 1.09
N LEU A 149 19.12 -9.58 2.21
CA LEU A 149 20.34 -9.28 2.97
C LEU A 149 20.74 -10.45 3.90
N PRO A 150 22.05 -10.70 4.09
CA PRO A 150 22.54 -11.72 5.02
C PRO A 150 22.14 -11.48 6.48
N GLU A 151 21.88 -10.21 6.83
CA GLU A 151 21.43 -9.76 8.14
C GLU A 151 20.10 -9.02 7.99
N PRO A 152 19.15 -9.15 8.94
CA PRO A 152 17.89 -8.41 8.89
C PRO A 152 18.19 -6.91 8.89
N GLY A 153 17.78 -6.23 7.82
CA GLY A 153 18.01 -4.81 7.62
C GLY A 153 16.89 -4.15 6.82
N PHE A 154 16.88 -2.82 6.86
CA PHE A 154 15.95 -2.01 6.09
C PHE A 154 16.70 -1.27 5.00
N ALA A 155 16.20 -1.38 3.77
CA ALA A 155 16.60 -0.47 2.72
C ALA A 155 15.77 0.80 2.89
N VAL A 156 16.43 1.95 2.92
CA VAL A 156 15.78 3.24 3.12
C VAL A 156 16.03 4.12 1.91
N ILE A 157 14.96 4.47 1.21
CA ILE A 157 15.00 5.54 0.22
C ILE A 157 14.75 6.84 0.98
N ARG A 158 15.72 7.75 0.94
CA ARG A 158 15.62 9.06 1.60
C ARG A 158 15.67 10.18 0.56
N PHE A 159 14.72 11.09 0.63
CA PHE A 159 14.79 12.35 -0.11
C PHE A 159 14.14 13.49 0.67
N PRO A 160 14.71 14.70 0.63
CA PRO A 160 14.10 15.90 1.21
C PRO A 160 12.74 16.22 0.56
N LEU A 161 11.81 16.78 1.33
CA LEU A 161 10.55 17.28 0.77
C LEU A 161 10.79 18.36 -0.29
N SER A 162 11.87 19.13 -0.16
CA SER A 162 12.28 20.12 -1.18
C SER A 162 12.68 19.51 -2.51
N PHE A 163 12.97 18.21 -2.56
CA PHE A 163 13.28 17.52 -3.82
C PHE A 163 12.02 17.12 -4.58
N ILE A 164 10.83 17.19 -3.98
CA ILE A 164 9.59 16.83 -4.64
C ILE A 164 9.13 17.96 -5.55
N CYS A 165 9.15 17.72 -6.86
CA CYS A 165 8.59 18.62 -7.87
C CYS A 165 7.05 18.63 -7.77
N TYR A 166 6.44 17.45 -7.87
CA TYR A 166 4.99 17.26 -7.68
C TYR A 166 4.67 15.82 -7.27
N ILE A 167 3.46 15.64 -6.74
CA ILE A 167 2.91 14.33 -6.35
C ILE A 167 1.65 14.08 -7.17
N LEU A 168 1.55 12.91 -7.79
CA LEU A 168 0.34 12.44 -8.47
C LEU A 168 -0.26 11.26 -7.73
N VAL A 169 -1.59 11.18 -7.72
CA VAL A 169 -2.32 10.03 -7.19
C VAL A 169 -3.10 9.40 -8.33
N HIS A 170 -2.86 8.11 -8.57
CA HIS A 170 -3.54 7.36 -9.62
C HIS A 170 -4.40 6.26 -9.02
N HIS A 171 -5.53 6.03 -9.67
CA HIS A 171 -6.42 4.91 -9.42
C HIS A 171 -6.43 4.05 -10.67
N HIS A 172 -5.93 2.82 -10.57
CA HIS A 172 -5.89 1.89 -11.68
C HIS A 172 -6.79 0.69 -11.39
N SER A 173 -7.68 0.38 -12.32
CA SER A 173 -8.40 -0.90 -12.38
C SER A 173 -7.87 -1.60 -13.62
N PRO A 174 -7.08 -2.68 -13.47
CA PRO A 174 -6.55 -3.42 -14.62
C PRO A 174 -7.66 -4.11 -15.42
N SER A 175 -8.75 -4.46 -14.73
CA SER A 175 -9.93 -5.12 -15.27
C SER A 175 -11.16 -4.76 -14.41
N PRO A 176 -12.38 -4.70 -14.97
CA PRO A 176 -13.61 -4.45 -14.21
C PRO A 176 -13.87 -5.45 -13.07
N ASP A 177 -13.22 -6.63 -13.10
CA ASP A 177 -13.34 -7.67 -12.09
C ASP A 177 -12.18 -7.68 -11.06
N GLU A 178 -11.15 -6.85 -11.26
CA GLU A 178 -9.99 -6.76 -10.37
C GLU A 178 -10.10 -5.58 -9.40
N ASP A 179 -9.60 -5.78 -8.19
CA ASP A 179 -9.59 -4.76 -7.16
C ASP A 179 -8.79 -3.53 -7.65
N LEU A 180 -9.29 -2.33 -7.34
CA LEU A 180 -8.61 -1.08 -7.68
C LEU A 180 -7.27 -1.00 -6.95
N GLU A 181 -6.20 -0.88 -7.73
CA GLU A 181 -4.87 -0.55 -7.22
C GLU A 181 -4.70 0.97 -7.16
N HIS A 182 -3.98 1.42 -6.15
CA HIS A 182 -3.78 2.83 -5.86
C HIS A 182 -2.30 3.14 -5.88
N PHE A 183 -1.92 4.17 -6.64
CA PHE A 183 -0.53 4.51 -6.86
C PHE A 183 -0.28 5.95 -6.50
N ILE A 184 0.93 6.21 -6.01
CA ILE A 184 1.40 7.54 -5.68
C ILE A 184 2.74 7.73 -6.35
N TYR A 185 2.79 8.71 -7.23
CA TYR A 185 4.02 9.08 -7.93
C TYR A 185 4.62 10.31 -7.28
N PHE A 186 5.88 10.23 -6.90
CA PHE A 186 6.70 11.37 -6.53
C PHE A 186 7.58 11.70 -7.72
N ASN A 187 7.36 12.84 -8.34
CA ASN A 187 8.31 13.38 -9.30
C ASN A 187 9.31 14.26 -8.54
N LEU A 188 10.60 13.99 -8.69
CA LEU A 188 11.69 14.62 -7.96
C LEU A 188 12.49 15.55 -8.88
N TYR A 189 13.05 16.63 -8.35
CA TYR A 189 14.01 17.48 -9.07
C TYR A 189 15.37 16.82 -9.26
N HIS A 190 15.67 15.80 -8.45
CA HIS A 190 16.94 15.10 -8.42
C HIS A 190 16.71 13.62 -8.18
N PRO A 191 17.54 12.73 -8.74
CA PRO A 191 17.50 11.30 -8.45
C PRO A 191 17.57 11.01 -6.95
N SER A 192 16.81 10.00 -6.51
CA SER A 192 16.79 9.60 -5.10
C SER A 192 18.13 9.04 -4.64
N LEU A 193 18.47 9.28 -3.37
CA LEU A 193 19.66 8.68 -2.75
C LEU A 193 19.27 7.39 -2.02
N PHE A 194 19.92 6.29 -2.37
CA PHE A 194 19.76 5.02 -1.68
C PHE A 194 20.70 4.94 -0.48
N LYS A 195 20.17 4.56 0.67
CA LYS A 195 20.93 4.31 1.89
C LYS A 195 20.48 3.00 2.52
N ILE A 196 21.41 2.23 3.05
CA ILE A 196 21.09 1.05 3.86
C ILE A 196 21.24 1.45 5.32
N GLU A 197 20.18 1.23 6.09
CA GLU A 197 20.17 1.45 7.54
C GLU A 197 20.19 0.07 8.20
N LYS A 198 21.32 -0.25 8.84
CA LYS A 198 21.46 -1.51 9.57
C LYS A 198 20.68 -1.42 10.87
N ASP A 199 19.98 -2.50 11.23
CA ASP A 199 19.22 -2.62 12.48
C ASP A 199 20.18 -2.83 13.67
N THR A 200 21.02 -1.83 13.91
CA THR A 200 21.89 -1.76 15.08
C THR A 200 21.29 -0.75 16.04
N LEU A 201 21.20 -1.12 17.33
CA LEU A 201 20.73 -0.25 18.43
C LEU A 201 21.45 1.11 18.52
N ILE A 202 22.53 1.29 17.77
CA ILE A 202 23.30 2.53 17.66
C ILE A 202 23.36 2.90 16.16
N PRO A 203 22.78 4.03 15.74
CA PRO A 203 22.84 4.48 14.34
C PRO A 203 24.27 4.92 14.02
N THR A 204 25.12 3.99 13.55
CA THR A 204 26.57 4.24 13.50
C THR A 204 27.13 4.54 12.11
N SER A 205 26.40 4.28 11.03
CA SER A 205 26.84 4.72 9.69
C SER A 205 25.71 4.61 8.68
N ASN A 206 25.36 5.74 8.06
CA ASN A 206 24.54 5.73 6.86
C ASN A 206 25.46 5.47 5.67
N GLU A 207 25.46 4.24 5.15
CA GLU A 207 26.21 3.91 3.94
C GLU A 207 25.38 4.29 2.72
N ARG A 208 25.94 5.14 1.86
CA ARG A 208 25.33 5.44 0.56
C ARG A 208 25.50 4.22 -0.33
N CYS A 209 24.41 3.77 -0.93
CA CYS A 209 24.43 2.66 -1.87
C CYS A 209 24.14 3.18 -3.28
N SER A 210 24.72 2.53 -4.28
CA SER A 210 24.41 2.80 -5.69
C SER A 210 23.06 2.25 -6.12
N HIS A 211 22.50 1.31 -5.35
CA HIS A 211 21.28 0.57 -5.64
C HIS A 211 20.66 0.10 -4.32
N LEU A 212 19.37 -0.25 -4.35
CA LEU A 212 18.71 -0.89 -3.22
C LEU A 212 19.15 -2.37 -3.15
N PRO A 213 19.24 -2.95 -1.93
CA PRO A 213 19.52 -4.37 -1.74
C PRO A 213 18.26 -5.22 -2.02
N LEU A 214 17.71 -5.04 -3.22
CA LEU A 214 16.61 -5.82 -3.78
C LEU A 214 17.20 -6.57 -4.96
N SER A 215 16.93 -7.88 -5.05
CA SER A 215 17.44 -8.70 -6.16
C SER A 215 17.17 -8.06 -7.53
N GLY A 216 18.24 -7.80 -8.30
CA GLY A 216 18.17 -7.22 -9.64
C GLY A 216 18.04 -5.69 -9.68
N HIS A 217 18.01 -5.00 -8.53
CA HIS A 217 17.97 -3.53 -8.55
C HIS A 217 19.29 -2.93 -9.03
N GLU A 218 20.42 -3.62 -8.85
CA GLU A 218 21.73 -3.21 -9.37
C GLU A 218 21.74 -2.97 -10.87
N THR A 219 20.95 -3.74 -11.62
CA THR A 219 20.92 -3.65 -13.09
C THR A 219 20.04 -2.51 -13.58
N VAL A 220 19.04 -2.12 -12.79
CA VAL A 220 18.10 -1.05 -13.13
C VAL A 220 18.42 0.28 -12.45
N ALA A 221 19.31 0.29 -11.45
CA ALA A 221 19.59 1.46 -10.62
C ALA A 221 20.03 2.69 -11.42
N SER A 222 20.87 2.52 -12.44
CA SER A 222 21.31 3.62 -13.32
C SER A 222 20.18 4.18 -14.18
N TYR A 223 19.11 3.41 -14.37
CA TYR A 223 17.91 3.79 -15.09
C TYR A 223 16.78 4.23 -14.14
N THR A 224 17.01 4.26 -12.82
CA THR A 224 15.97 4.71 -11.88
C THR A 224 15.62 6.16 -12.16
N SER A 225 14.32 6.39 -12.36
CA SER A 225 13.77 7.69 -12.73
C SER A 225 13.90 8.69 -11.60
N GLU A 226 13.78 9.98 -11.94
CA GLU A 226 13.36 11.03 -11.01
C GLU A 226 11.94 10.81 -10.47
N ILE A 227 11.26 9.74 -10.91
CA ILE A 227 9.93 9.35 -10.49
C ILE A 227 9.99 8.11 -9.57
N ILE A 228 9.48 8.24 -8.34
CA ILE A 228 9.23 7.12 -7.43
C ILE A 228 7.75 6.79 -7.47
N CYS A 229 7.42 5.53 -7.76
CA CYS A 229 6.05 5.02 -7.66
C CYS A 229 5.87 4.19 -6.39
N LEU A 230 4.89 4.54 -5.57
CA LEU A 230 4.45 3.75 -4.43
C LEU A 230 3.10 3.12 -4.74
N VAL A 231 3.04 1.79 -4.64
CA VAL A 231 1.78 1.03 -4.68
C VAL A 231 1.21 0.99 -3.27
N CYS A 232 0.01 1.53 -3.08
CA CYS A 232 -0.68 1.46 -1.80
C CYS A 232 -1.32 0.08 -1.63
N ASN A 233 -1.30 -0.43 -0.41
CA ASN A 233 -1.94 -1.70 -0.08
C ASN A 233 -3.47 -1.56 -0.07
N SER A 234 -3.99 -0.35 0.14
CA SER A 234 -5.42 -0.08 0.10
C SER A 234 -5.76 1.38 -0.21
N ALA A 235 -7.02 1.63 -0.62
CA ALA A 235 -7.56 2.97 -0.78
C ALA A 235 -7.47 3.83 0.51
N ALA A 236 -7.44 3.17 1.67
CA ALA A 236 -7.40 3.82 2.97
C ALA A 236 -6.04 4.47 3.27
N ASP A 237 -5.00 4.16 2.47
CA ASP A 237 -3.68 4.78 2.60
C ASP A 237 -3.65 6.17 1.93
N LEU A 238 -4.53 6.42 0.95
CA LEU A 238 -4.56 7.68 0.19
C LEU A 238 -4.84 8.94 1.02
N PRO A 239 -5.78 8.95 2.00
CA PRO A 239 -5.98 10.10 2.88
C PRO A 239 -4.70 10.52 3.62
N PHE A 240 -3.91 9.55 4.09
CA PHE A 240 -2.64 9.83 4.77
C PHE A 240 -1.65 10.52 3.83
N PHE A 241 -1.54 10.07 2.58
CA PHE A 241 -0.68 10.75 1.60
C PHE A 241 -1.18 12.12 1.15
N ARG A 242 -2.50 12.34 1.12
CA ARG A 242 -3.06 13.69 0.89
C ARG A 242 -2.67 14.64 2.02
N GLU A 243 -2.73 14.19 3.25
CA GLU A 243 -2.27 14.97 4.41
C GLU A 243 -0.78 15.31 4.28
N LEU A 244 0.05 14.33 3.91
CA LEU A 244 1.49 14.54 3.67
C LEU A 244 1.76 15.54 2.53
N TYR A 245 1.01 15.47 1.44
CA TYR A 245 1.11 16.43 0.35
C TYR A 245 0.84 17.85 0.84
N HIS A 246 -0.17 18.05 1.69
CA HIS A 246 -0.47 19.36 2.28
C HIS A 246 0.61 19.86 3.24
N ILE A 247 1.30 18.96 3.95
CA ILE A 247 2.43 19.32 4.80
C ILE A 247 3.66 19.69 3.96
N ALA A 248 3.94 18.90 2.91
CA ALA A 248 5.13 19.04 2.06
C ALA A 248 5.08 20.24 1.13
N GLN A 249 3.90 20.51 0.56
CA GLN A 249 3.69 21.63 -0.33
C GLN A 249 2.69 22.57 0.34
N PRO A 250 3.15 23.72 0.91
CA PRO A 250 2.28 24.76 1.43
C PRO A 250 1.58 25.51 0.27
N ARG A 251 0.85 24.76 -0.55
CA ARG A 251 -0.13 25.24 -1.51
C ARG A 251 -1.42 25.53 -0.75
N PRO A 252 -2.32 26.37 -1.30
CA PRO A 252 -3.61 26.64 -0.66
C PRO A 252 -4.30 25.33 -0.29
N VAL A 253 -4.95 25.31 0.89
CA VAL A 253 -5.59 24.12 1.52
C VAL A 253 -6.54 23.36 0.58
N ASN A 254 -7.02 24.02 -0.48
CA ASN A 254 -7.93 23.43 -1.48
C ASN A 254 -7.24 22.83 -2.71
N ALA A 255 -5.92 22.92 -2.84
CA ALA A 255 -5.18 22.28 -3.92
C ALA A 255 -5.19 20.76 -3.69
N LYS A 256 -6.01 20.05 -4.45
CA LYS A 256 -6.00 18.59 -4.47
C LYS A 256 -4.82 18.11 -5.31
N PRO A 257 -4.17 16.98 -4.95
CA PRO A 257 -3.26 16.30 -5.87
C PRO A 257 -4.00 16.02 -7.17
N ASP A 258 -3.32 16.21 -8.29
CA ASP A 258 -3.90 15.84 -9.57
C ASP A 258 -4.18 14.34 -9.56
N THR A 259 -5.41 13.99 -9.94
CA THR A 259 -5.88 12.61 -9.96
C THR A 259 -6.06 12.20 -11.40
N TYR A 260 -5.35 11.15 -11.81
CA TYR A 260 -5.42 10.62 -13.16
C TYR A 260 -5.90 9.16 -13.13
N ASN A 261 -6.79 8.82 -14.07
CA ASN A 261 -7.29 7.47 -14.29
C ASN A 261 -6.64 6.87 -15.53
N GLN A 262 -5.30 6.88 -15.58
CA GLN A 262 -4.59 6.22 -16.67
C GLN A 262 -4.35 4.75 -16.32
N PRO A 263 -4.56 3.84 -17.29
CA PRO A 263 -4.17 2.47 -17.12
C PRO A 263 -2.67 2.36 -16.91
N ILE A 264 -2.24 1.54 -15.93
CA ILE A 264 -0.82 1.25 -15.72
C ILE A 264 -0.50 0.02 -16.54
N GLU A 265 0.29 0.22 -17.58
CA GLU A 265 0.77 -0.87 -18.42
C GLU A 265 2.12 -1.34 -17.91
N HIS A 266 2.19 -2.61 -17.50
CA HIS A 266 3.43 -3.27 -17.11
C HIS A 266 4.21 -3.69 -18.37
N HIS A 267 4.93 -2.74 -18.96
CA HIS A 267 5.66 -2.96 -20.21
C HIS A 267 6.90 -3.85 -20.08
N ASN A 268 7.24 -4.34 -18.88
CA ASN A 268 8.43 -5.17 -18.64
C ASN A 268 9.71 -4.55 -19.25
N ILE A 269 9.81 -3.23 -19.17
CA ILE A 269 10.80 -2.40 -19.85
C ILE A 269 12.21 -2.81 -19.44
N PHE A 270 12.40 -3.09 -18.15
CA PHE A 270 13.71 -3.37 -17.55
C PHE A 270 13.92 -4.85 -17.22
N THR A 271 13.51 -5.75 -18.11
CA THR A 271 13.88 -7.16 -17.96
C THR A 271 15.37 -7.34 -18.18
N GLN A 272 15.99 -8.31 -17.49
CA GLN A 272 17.42 -8.61 -17.66
C GLN A 272 17.76 -8.86 -19.13
N ALA A 273 16.91 -9.61 -19.85
CA ALA A 273 17.10 -9.89 -21.27
C ALA A 273 17.10 -8.62 -22.13
N ALA A 274 16.27 -7.62 -21.82
CA ALA A 274 16.23 -6.37 -22.56
C ALA A 274 17.47 -5.50 -22.27
N ILE A 275 17.93 -5.48 -21.02
CA ILE A 275 19.14 -4.77 -20.60
C ILE A 275 20.38 -5.40 -21.25
N ASP A 276 20.51 -6.73 -21.17
CA ASP A 276 21.60 -7.48 -21.80
C ASP A 276 21.62 -7.23 -23.31
N TRP A 277 20.44 -7.24 -23.93
CA TRP A 277 20.32 -6.95 -25.36
C TRP A 277 20.80 -5.53 -25.71
N VAL A 278 20.43 -4.51 -24.92
CA VAL A 278 20.89 -3.14 -25.17
C VAL A 278 22.40 -3.03 -24.94
N ALA A 279 22.95 -3.71 -23.93
CA ALA A 279 24.38 -3.74 -23.67
C ALA A 279 25.16 -4.37 -24.83
N ASP A 280 24.69 -5.51 -25.35
CA ASP A 280 25.26 -6.19 -26.51
C ASP A 280 25.20 -5.28 -27.74
N PHE A 281 24.05 -4.65 -27.98
CA PHE A 281 23.85 -3.73 -29.09
C PHE A 281 24.78 -2.51 -29.01
N VAL A 282 24.93 -1.90 -27.84
CA VAL A 282 25.86 -0.77 -27.61
C VAL A 282 27.32 -1.19 -27.88
N CYS A 283 27.70 -2.43 -27.53
CA CYS A 283 29.04 -2.96 -27.81
C CYS A 283 29.34 -3.14 -29.31
N GLU A 284 28.32 -3.27 -30.17
CA GLU A 284 28.49 -3.37 -31.62
C GLU A 284 28.65 -2.00 -32.32
N LEU A 285 28.34 -0.91 -31.63
CA LEU A 285 28.34 0.44 -32.20
C LEU A 285 29.73 1.10 -32.14
N ASN A 286 29.94 2.08 -33.01
CA ASN A 286 31.06 3.00 -32.85
C ASN A 286 30.89 3.77 -31.53
N TRP A 287 31.99 3.97 -30.79
CA TRP A 287 32.01 4.65 -29.49
C TRP A 287 31.16 5.92 -29.41
N HIS A 288 31.20 6.80 -30.41
CA HIS A 288 30.42 8.04 -30.38
C HIS A 288 28.91 7.80 -30.41
N VAL A 289 28.46 6.78 -31.16
CA VAL A 289 27.05 6.40 -31.26
C VAL A 289 26.62 5.59 -30.05
N ALA A 290 27.48 4.67 -29.59
CA ALA A 290 27.30 3.90 -28.36
C ALA A 290 27.00 4.83 -27.17
N PHE A 291 27.81 5.88 -26.98
CA PHE A 291 27.62 6.86 -25.93
C PHE A 291 26.29 7.63 -26.06
N GLN A 292 25.89 7.99 -27.27
CA GLN A 292 24.61 8.68 -27.50
C GLN A 292 23.41 7.77 -27.20
N VAL A 293 23.46 6.52 -27.65
CA VAL A 293 22.44 5.51 -27.36
C VAL A 293 22.32 5.28 -25.86
N GLU A 294 23.46 5.06 -25.18
CA GLU A 294 23.48 4.87 -23.72
C GLU A 294 22.95 6.10 -22.99
N THR A 295 23.31 7.30 -23.44
CA THR A 295 22.78 8.56 -22.88
C THR A 295 21.27 8.65 -23.04
N LEU A 296 20.72 8.31 -24.22
CA LEU A 296 19.27 8.35 -24.45
C LEU A 296 18.50 7.41 -23.51
N VAL A 297 19.01 6.20 -23.32
CA VAL A 297 18.38 5.20 -22.44
C VAL A 297 18.53 5.61 -20.97
N HIS A 298 19.72 6.05 -20.54
CA HIS A 298 19.94 6.51 -19.16
C HIS A 298 19.12 7.77 -18.82
N TRP A 299 18.92 8.67 -19.77
CA TRP A 299 18.11 9.87 -19.59
C TRP A 299 16.61 9.62 -19.81
N GLN A 300 16.21 8.36 -20.01
CA GLN A 300 14.83 7.95 -20.26
C GLN A 300 14.17 8.70 -21.43
N CYS A 301 14.97 9.18 -22.39
CA CYS A 301 14.46 9.78 -23.62
C CYS A 301 13.84 8.73 -24.55
N VAL A 302 14.33 7.49 -24.42
CA VAL A 302 13.87 6.29 -25.11
C VAL A 302 13.94 5.16 -24.09
N ASP A 303 12.90 4.34 -23.99
CA ASP A 303 12.93 3.20 -23.08
C ASP A 303 13.73 2.01 -23.65
N VAL A 304 14.10 1.03 -22.83
CA VAL A 304 14.95 -0.10 -23.25
C VAL A 304 14.30 -0.92 -24.38
N GLN A 305 12.98 -1.13 -24.33
CA GLN A 305 12.24 -1.88 -25.35
C GLN A 305 12.08 -1.07 -26.63
N GLU A 306 11.84 0.23 -26.52
CA GLU A 306 11.83 1.15 -27.64
C GLU A 306 13.20 1.15 -28.34
N MET A 307 14.29 1.18 -27.58
CA MET A 307 15.65 1.08 -28.13
C MET A 307 15.89 -0.24 -28.86
N VAL A 308 15.41 -1.37 -28.29
CA VAL A 308 15.43 -2.68 -28.97
C VAL A 308 14.69 -2.59 -30.30
N SER A 309 13.50 -1.99 -30.33
CA SER A 309 12.70 -1.86 -31.55
C SER A 309 13.36 -0.99 -32.62
N LEU A 310 14.00 0.11 -32.20
CA LEU A 310 14.70 1.04 -33.09
C LEU A 310 15.94 0.40 -33.73
N SER A 311 16.60 -0.50 -33.01
CA SER A 311 17.80 -1.19 -33.52
C SER A 311 17.53 -2.16 -34.66
N ILE A 312 16.37 -2.82 -34.62
CA ILE A 312 15.93 -3.75 -35.65
C ILE A 312 15.71 -2.97 -36.95
N SER A 313 15.29 -1.71 -36.84
CA SER A 313 15.23 -0.75 -37.94
C SER A 313 16.56 -0.02 -38.12
N LYS A 314 17.61 -0.74 -38.56
CA LYS A 314 18.97 -0.19 -38.78
C LYS A 314 19.02 1.12 -39.60
N THR A 315 17.98 1.41 -40.39
CA THR A 315 17.87 2.63 -41.23
C THR A 315 17.40 3.87 -40.45
N CYS A 316 16.72 3.72 -39.31
CA CYS A 316 16.15 4.84 -38.55
C CYS A 316 17.15 5.50 -37.59
N MET A 317 18.09 4.75 -37.00
CA MET A 317 19.01 5.30 -35.99
C MET A 317 20.03 6.30 -36.56
N THR A 318 20.47 6.11 -37.80
CA THR A 318 21.38 7.09 -38.43
C THR A 318 20.71 8.47 -38.55
N TRP A 319 19.39 8.52 -38.73
CA TRP A 319 18.62 9.75 -38.79
C TRP A 319 18.38 10.37 -37.40
N ALA A 320 17.95 9.59 -36.41
CA ALA A 320 17.66 10.10 -35.07
C ALA A 320 18.91 10.72 -34.39
N VAL A 321 20.07 10.09 -34.56
CA VAL A 321 21.35 10.58 -34.05
C VAL A 321 21.79 11.88 -34.73
N LEU A 322 21.61 11.99 -36.05
CA LEU A 322 21.93 13.20 -36.80
C LEU A 322 21.02 14.37 -36.40
N GLU A 323 19.73 14.11 -36.16
CA GLU A 323 18.76 15.16 -35.83
C GLU A 323 18.98 15.78 -34.45
N GLN A 324 19.28 14.99 -33.41
CA GLN A 324 19.65 15.53 -32.10
C GLN A 324 20.99 16.27 -32.09
N THR A 325 21.97 15.81 -32.87
CA THR A 325 23.26 16.50 -33.02
C THR A 325 23.05 17.88 -33.68
N VAL A 326 22.12 17.98 -34.62
CA VAL A 326 21.76 19.26 -35.26
C VAL A 326 21.00 20.18 -34.31
N GLN A 327 20.03 19.69 -33.53
CA GLN A 327 19.27 20.51 -32.59
C GLN A 327 20.11 21.04 -31.42
N SER A 328 21.03 20.24 -30.88
CA SER A 328 21.98 20.69 -29.84
C SER A 328 22.97 21.74 -30.36
N SER A 329 23.34 21.69 -31.64
CA SER A 329 24.20 22.69 -32.27
C SER A 329 23.52 24.05 -32.50
N GLN A 330 22.19 24.09 -32.63
CA GLN A 330 21.44 25.34 -32.87
C GLN A 330 21.14 26.12 -31.58
N HIS A 331 21.17 25.48 -30.42
CA HIS A 331 20.96 26.12 -29.12
C HIS A 331 22.25 26.42 -28.34
N SER A 332 23.40 25.94 -28.82
CA SER A 332 24.72 26.18 -28.22
C SER A 332 25.41 27.39 -28.84
N SER A 333 25.08 28.59 -28.40
CA SER A 333 25.94 29.77 -28.56
C SER A 333 26.88 29.90 -27.35
N VAL A 334 27.70 28.87 -27.11
CA VAL A 334 28.76 28.89 -26.09
C VAL A 334 30.11 28.93 -26.81
N PRO A 335 30.99 29.91 -26.51
CA PRO A 335 32.28 30.03 -27.20
C PRO A 335 33.18 28.84 -26.87
N ALA A 336 33.74 28.22 -27.91
CA ALA A 336 34.62 27.08 -27.81
C ALA A 336 35.85 27.40 -26.94
N LEU A 337 35.99 26.72 -25.81
CA LEU A 337 37.23 26.64 -25.04
C LEU A 337 38.23 25.80 -25.85
N ARG A 338 39.17 26.48 -26.52
CA ARG A 338 40.36 25.86 -27.10
C ARG A 338 41.25 25.36 -25.96
N TRP A 339 41.40 24.05 -25.87
CA TRP A 339 42.53 23.45 -25.16
C TRP A 339 43.71 23.44 -26.12
N SER A 340 44.74 24.23 -25.79
CA SER A 340 46.06 24.10 -26.41
C SER A 340 46.83 22.99 -25.71
N SER A 341 47.32 22.05 -26.52
CA SER A 341 48.26 20.99 -26.19
C SER A 341 49.54 21.47 -25.53
#